data_AF-A0A7W1QCT3-F1
#
_entry.id   AF-A0A7W1QCT3-F1
#
_cell.length_a   1.000
_cell.length_b   1.000
_cell.length_c   1.000
_cell.angle_alpha   90.00
_cell.angle_beta   90.00
_cell.angle_gamma   90.00
#
_symmetry.space_group_name_H-M   'P 1'
#
loop_
_entity.id
_entity.type
_entity.pdbx_description
1 polymer ?
#
loop_
_entity_poly.entity_id
_entity_poly.type
_entity_poly.pdbx_seq_one_letter_code
_entity_poly.pdbx_strand_id
1 'polypeptide(L)' 'MDTENADIILEALWDVIQRGGAVLAATHNPEALRYANRVVLFRDGLVEGEGTPQEMVSHLTVD' A
#
# COMPACT_ATOMS: atom_id res chain seq x y z
N MET A 1 -0.77 -12.60 5.98
CA MET A 1 -0.58 -12.06 7.34
C MET A 1 -1.94 -12.12 8.00
N ASP A 2 -2.04 -12.67 9.21
CA ASP A 2 -3.28 -12.61 9.97
C ASP A 2 -3.70 -11.14 10.12
N THR A 3 -4.94 -10.82 9.78
CA THR A 3 -5.46 -9.44 9.70
C THR A 3 -5.26 -8.69 11.02
N GLU A 4 -5.37 -9.37 12.15
CA GLU A 4 -5.15 -8.79 13.49
C GLU A 4 -3.70 -8.32 13.73
N ASN A 5 -2.70 -9.03 13.18
CA ASN A 5 -1.30 -8.61 13.28
C ASN A 5 -0.95 -7.51 12.27
N ALA A 6 -1.73 -7.38 11.18
CA ALA A 6 -1.46 -6.38 10.15
C ALA A 6 -1.69 -4.96 10.67
N ASP A 7 -2.75 -4.74 11.45
CA ASP A 7 -3.10 -3.42 12.00
C ASP A 7 -2.00 -2.85 12.91
N ILE A 8 -1.46 -3.66 13.83
CA ILE A 8 -0.38 -3.25 14.73
C ILE A 8 0.88 -2.86 13.95
N ILE A 9 1.22 -3.63 12.91
CA ILE A 9 2.38 -3.34 12.05
C ILE A 9 2.15 -2.03 11.29
N LEU A 10 0.96 -1.86 10.72
CA LEU A 10 0.61 -0.66 9.95
C LEU A 10 0.58 0.60 10.81
N GLU A 11 0.10 0.50 12.06
CA GLU A 11 0.14 1.59 13.03
C GLU A 11 1.59 1.98 13.39
N ALA A 12 2.46 0.99 13.64
CA ALA A 12 3.87 1.26 13.89
C ALA A 12 4.58 1.92 12.70
N LEU A 13 4.23 1.53 11.46
CA LEU A 13 4.74 2.16 10.24
C LEU A 13 4.21 3.59 10.06
N TRP A 14 2.96 3.85 10.43
CA TRP A 14 2.38 5.19 10.42
C TRP A 14 3.15 6.15 11.35
N ASP A 15 3.56 5.66 12.51
CA ASP A 15 4.35 6.41 13.48
C ASP A 15 5.72 6.88 12.91
N VAL A 16 6.33 6.06 12.05
CA VAL A 16 7.56 6.42 11.32
C VAL A 16 7.29 7.58 10.34
N ILE A 17 6.18 7.51 9.60
CA ILE A 17 5.78 8.55 8.64
C ILE A 17 5.54 9.88 9.36
N GLN A 18 4.83 9.87 10.50
CA GLN A 18 4.54 11.07 11.29
C GLN A 18 5.80 11.76 11.84
N ARG A 19 6.89 11.01 12.03
CA ARG A 19 8.19 11.54 12.49
C ARG A 19 9.07 12.03 11.32
N GLY A 20 8.53 12.10 10.10
CA GLY A 20 9.25 12.54 8.91
C GLY A 20 10.03 11.42 8.19
N GLY A 21 9.84 10.17 8.59
CA GLY A 21 10.37 9.00 7.88
C GLY A 21 9.55 8.65 6.64
N ALA A 22 10.10 7.77 5.80
CA ALA A 22 9.40 7.21 4.65
C ALA A 22 9.29 5.69 4.80
N VAL A 23 8.12 5.14 4.44
CA VAL A 23 7.87 3.71 4.43
C VAL A 23 7.58 3.28 2.99
N LEU A 24 8.29 2.26 2.52
CA LEU A 24 8.02 1.57 1.27
C LEU A 24 7.60 0.13 1.59
N ALA A 25 6.41 -0.25 1.15
CA ALA A 25 5.87 -1.60 1.36
C ALA A 25 5.50 -2.23 0.01
N ALA A 26 5.93 -3.49 -0.19
CA ALA A 26 5.48 -4.33 -1.29
C ALA A 26 4.51 -5.38 -0.71
N THR A 27 3.28 -5.40 -1.19
CA THR A 27 2.22 -6.24 -0.63
C THR A 27 1.18 -6.60 -1.68
N HIS A 28 0.58 -7.79 -1.52
CA HIS A 28 -0.61 -8.20 -2.26
C HIS A 28 -1.90 -7.93 -1.47
N ASN A 29 -1.82 -7.41 -0.23
CA ASN A 29 -3.00 -7.05 0.56
C ASN A 29 -3.49 -5.65 0.17
N PRO A 30 -4.66 -5.50 -0.46
CA PRO A 30 -5.21 -4.19 -0.84
C PRO A 30 -5.58 -3.32 0.36
N GLU A 31 -5.76 -3.85 1.57
CA GLU A 31 -6.07 -3.04 2.75
C GLU A 31 -4.95 -2.06 3.11
N ALA A 32 -3.70 -2.37 2.75
CA ALA A 32 -2.56 -1.48 2.97
C ALA A 32 -2.71 -0.13 2.25
N LEU A 33 -3.52 -0.07 1.19
CA LEU A 33 -3.79 1.15 0.43
C LEU A 33 -4.52 2.21 1.27
N ARG A 34 -5.19 1.81 2.35
CA ARG A 34 -5.82 2.75 3.31
C ARG A 34 -4.81 3.69 3.97
N TYR A 35 -3.54 3.27 4.06
CA TYR A 35 -2.46 4.00 4.73
C TYR A 35 -1.46 4.60 3.74
N ALA A 36 -1.52 4.21 2.47
CA ALA A 36 -0.61 4.69 1.44
C ALA A 36 -1.00 6.11 0.98
N ASN A 37 0.00 6.89 0.60
CA ASN A 37 -0.17 8.18 -0.09
C ASN A 37 0.17 8.09 -1.58
N ARG A 38 0.96 7.08 -1.99
CA ARG A 38 1.33 6.76 -3.37
C ARG A 38 1.38 5.24 -3.55
N VAL A 39 0.95 4.79 -4.72
CA VAL A 39 0.83 3.38 -5.07
C VAL A 39 1.47 3.17 -6.44
N VAL A 40 2.24 2.10 -6.58
CA VAL A 40 2.83 1.66 -7.85
C VAL A 40 2.40 0.22 -8.07
N LEU A 41 1.71 -0.03 -9.19
CA LEU A 41 1.24 -1.36 -9.57
C LEU A 41 2.27 -2.01 -10.48
N PHE A 42 2.69 -3.22 -10.11
CA PHE A 42 3.60 -4.03 -10.88
C PHE A 42 2.86 -5.26 -11.46
N ARG A 43 3.07 -5.52 -12.75
CA ARG A 43 2.69 -6.78 -13.41
C ARG A 43 3.77 -7.18 -14.39
N ASP A 44 4.17 -8.44 -14.35
CA ASP A 44 5.16 -9.02 -15.28
C ASP A 44 6.46 -8.21 -15.41
N GLY A 45 6.91 -7.60 -14.29
CA GLY A 45 8.12 -6.78 -14.25
C GLY A 45 7.96 -5.35 -14.80
N LEU A 46 6.74 -4.96 -15.19
CA LEU A 46 6.41 -3.62 -15.69
C LEU A 46 5.59 -2.84 -14.67
N VAL A 47 5.73 -1.51 -14.69
CA VAL A 47 4.85 -0.60 -13.96
C VAL A 47 3.61 -0.36 -14.81
N GLU A 48 2.47 -0.90 -14.37
CA GLU A 48 1.19 -0.74 -15.07
C GLU A 48 0.43 0.51 -14.65
N GLY A 49 0.70 1.02 -13.45
CA GLY A 49 0.02 2.19 -12.92
C GLY A 49 0.78 2.81 -11.76
N GLU A 50 0.66 4.12 -11.63
CA GLU A 50 1.18 4.89 -10.51
C GLU A 50 0.19 6.01 -10.18
N GLY A 51 -0.09 6.21 -8.89
CA GLY A 51 -0.91 7.33 -8.45
C GLY A 51 -1.26 7.27 -6.96
N THR A 52 -2.26 8.06 -6.58
CA THR A 52 -2.89 7.99 -5.26
C THR A 52 -3.68 6.68 -5.12
N PRO A 53 -3.95 6.20 -3.88
CA PRO A 53 -4.80 5.04 -3.67
C PRO A 53 -6.14 5.15 -4.41
N GLN A 54 -6.79 6.33 -4.38
CA GLN A 54 -8.09 6.57 -5.00
C GLN A 54 -8.05 6.38 -6.52
N GLU A 55 -7.00 6.85 -7.19
CA GLU A 55 -6.80 6.65 -8.63
C GLU A 55 -6.59 5.16 -8.96
N MET A 56 -5.90 4.44 -8.07
CA MET A 56 -5.50 3.05 -8.28
C MET A 56 -6.58 2.02 -7.92
N VAL A 57 -7.59 2.34 -7.09
CA VAL A 57 -8.67 1.40 -6.74
C VAL A 57 -9.32 0.75 -7.96
N SER A 58 -9.53 1.55 -9.03
CA SER A 58 -10.12 1.09 -10.28
C SER A 58 -9.31 0.03 -11.05
N HIS A 59 -8.01 -0.10 -10.73
CA HIS A 59 -7.08 -1.02 -11.39
C HIS A 59 -6.85 -2.31 -10.59
N LEU A 60 -7.37 -2.39 -9.36
CA LEU A 60 -7.18 -3.54 -8.45
C LEU A 60 -8.27 -4.60 -8.59
N THR A 61 -9.34 -4.32 -9.32
CA THR A 61 -10.32 -5.31 -9.75
C THR A 61 -9.74 -6.09 -10.92
N VAL A 62 -8.89 -7.07 -10.61
CA VAL A 62 -8.51 -8.12 -11.55
C VAL A 62 -9.10 -9.42 -11.03
N ASP A 63 -9.78 -10.12 -11.93
CA ASP A 63 -10.56 -11.36 -11.72
C ASP A 63 -9.90 -12.43 -10.85
#